data_AF-A0A7K0LHE5-F1
#
_entry.id   AF-A0A7K0LHE5-F1
#
_cell.length_a   1.000
_cell.length_b   1.000
_cell.length_c   1.000
_cell.angle_alpha   90.00
_cell.angle_beta   90.00
_cell.angle_gamma   90.00
#
_symmetry.space_group_name_H-M   'P 1'
#
loop_
_entity.id
_entity.type
_entity.pdbx_description
1 polymer ?
#
loop_
_entity_poly.entity_id
_entity_poly.type
_entity_poly.pdbx_seq_one_letter_code
_entity_poly.pdbx_strand_id
1 'polypeptide(L)'
;MSAVTAVHSVIQIGRPESMSRRTRIAIPLILGAVAMAVVELVDPQGPWLVLVFLGSAIAAGEMLNLRPSGRVALPLSYAFFLVVVRAGTPAEVIVTIVVALGLAFILSPEPTLWRRTYITAVRLAAILAALMTYRLVLDHGGLDDQRWLVLLALVFAGAAEILVSDGLIALSARKANFATHGRTADLAIITTGALMAISYNGIEGHAGMGLWGPVLFAIPLLAAWFAFEQVVAIRRTHDQTIAALSLVPELAGIVHAGHATRVAGLSQRLGSELGLGGDQLSALQSAALL
;
A
#
# COMPACT_ATOMS: atom_id res chain seq x y z
N MET A 1 -27.30 -39.56 12.43
CA MET A 1 -26.73 -39.49 11.07
C MET A 1 -27.87 -39.09 10.13
N SER A 2 -27.68 -38.05 9.30
CA SER A 2 -28.66 -37.49 8.34
C SER A 2 -29.71 -36.50 8.89
N ALA A 3 -29.31 -35.23 8.98
CA ALA A 3 -30.18 -34.03 8.89
C ALA A 3 -29.33 -32.74 8.85
N VAL A 4 -28.13 -32.76 9.45
CA VAL A 4 -27.26 -31.56 9.56
C VAL A 4 -26.40 -31.32 8.32
N THR A 5 -26.19 -32.33 7.47
CA THR A 5 -25.35 -32.21 6.27
C THR A 5 -26.05 -31.55 5.07
N ALA A 6 -27.39 -31.43 5.10
CA ALA A 6 -28.18 -30.91 3.99
C ALA A 6 -28.41 -29.38 4.04
N VAL A 7 -28.11 -28.72 5.16
CA VAL A 7 -28.33 -27.26 5.32
C VAL A 7 -27.09 -26.44 4.90
N HIS A 8 -25.92 -27.06 4.83
CA HIS A 8 -24.69 -26.37 4.42
C HIS A 8 -24.51 -26.24 2.89
N SER A 9 -25.30 -26.94 2.08
CA SER A 9 -25.18 -26.92 0.61
C SER A 9 -26.11 -25.93 -0.09
N VAL A 10 -27.05 -25.30 0.61
CA VAL A 10 -28.08 -24.42 0.00
C VAL A 10 -27.78 -22.91 0.20
N ILE A 11 -26.77 -22.54 1.00
CA ILE A 11 -26.33 -21.14 1.19
C ILE A 11 -24.99 -20.88 0.45
N GLN A 12 -24.90 -21.33 -0.80
CA GLN A 12 -23.86 -20.87 -1.76
C GLN A 12 -24.47 -20.37 -3.08
N ILE A 13 -25.73 -19.96 -3.07
CA ILE A 13 -26.34 -19.28 -4.22
C ILE A 13 -25.87 -17.81 -4.20
N GLY A 14 -24.87 -17.52 -5.04
CA GLY A 14 -24.60 -16.17 -5.55
C GLY A 14 -23.90 -15.21 -4.59
N ARG A 15 -22.73 -15.57 -4.04
CA ARG A 15 -21.75 -14.51 -3.76
C ARG A 15 -21.28 -14.00 -5.11
N PRO A 16 -21.39 -12.70 -5.44
CA PRO A 16 -20.81 -12.17 -6.66
C PRO A 16 -19.35 -12.59 -6.68
N GLU A 17 -18.90 -13.23 -7.76
CA GLU A 17 -17.51 -13.68 -7.87
C GLU A 17 -16.60 -12.51 -7.52
N SER A 18 -15.92 -12.64 -6.38
CA SER A 18 -15.05 -11.58 -5.92
C SER A 18 -13.93 -11.46 -6.94
N MET A 19 -13.96 -10.38 -7.71
CA MET A 19 -13.00 -10.12 -8.78
C MET A 19 -11.58 -10.40 -8.31
N SER A 20 -10.85 -11.21 -9.06
CA SER A 20 -9.48 -11.58 -8.71
C SER A 20 -8.61 -10.33 -8.60
N ARG A 21 -7.60 -10.36 -7.72
CA ARG A 21 -6.64 -9.25 -7.57
C ARG A 21 -5.99 -8.88 -8.91
N ARG A 22 -5.70 -9.88 -9.75
CA ARG A 22 -5.15 -9.68 -11.10
C ARG A 22 -6.10 -8.89 -11.99
N THR A 23 -7.38 -9.24 -11.98
CA THR A 23 -8.42 -8.53 -12.75
C THR A 23 -8.53 -7.07 -12.31
N ARG A 24 -8.50 -6.81 -11.00
CA ARG A 24 -8.57 -5.43 -10.46
C ARG A 24 -7.37 -4.56 -10.82
N ILE A 25 -6.18 -5.15 -10.98
CA ILE A 25 -4.99 -4.44 -11.44
C ILE A 25 -5.03 -4.25 -12.96
N ALA A 26 -5.53 -5.23 -13.72
CA ALA A 26 -5.60 -5.17 -15.17
C ALA A 26 -6.57 -4.07 -15.66
N ILE A 27 -7.70 -3.87 -14.99
CA ILE A 27 -8.71 -2.87 -15.38
C ILE A 27 -8.15 -1.44 -15.50
N PRO A 28 -7.51 -0.85 -14.47
CA PRO A 28 -6.98 0.51 -14.59
C PRO A 28 -5.90 0.62 -15.65
N LEU A 29 -5.08 -0.41 -15.86
CA LEU A 29 -4.05 -0.41 -16.89
C LEU A 29 -4.64 -0.47 -18.30
N ILE A 30 -5.67 -1.30 -18.52
CA ILE A 30 -6.36 -1.39 -19.81
C ILE A 30 -7.14 -0.10 -20.10
N LEU A 31 -7.90 0.40 -19.13
CA LEU A 31 -8.63 1.66 -19.27
C LEU A 31 -7.67 2.83 -19.51
N GLY A 32 -6.53 2.86 -18.80
CA GLY A 32 -5.45 3.81 -19.02
C GLY A 32 -4.88 3.73 -20.43
N ALA A 33 -4.58 2.53 -20.94
CA ALA A 33 -4.08 2.34 -22.31
C ALA A 33 -5.06 2.84 -23.37
N VAL A 34 -6.35 2.53 -23.21
CA VAL A 34 -7.40 3.03 -24.13
C VAL A 34 -7.51 4.55 -24.04
N ALA A 35 -7.52 5.12 -22.84
CA ALA A 35 -7.61 6.56 -22.65
C ALA A 35 -6.36 7.28 -23.20
N MET A 36 -5.16 6.73 -23.04
CA MET A 36 -3.94 7.27 -23.65
C MET A 36 -4.03 7.27 -25.18
N ALA A 37 -4.53 6.19 -25.79
CA ALA A 37 -4.72 6.13 -27.24
C ALA A 37 -5.72 7.18 -27.73
N VAL A 38 -6.79 7.44 -26.98
CA VAL A 38 -7.75 8.51 -27.29
C VAL A 38 -7.11 9.89 -27.15
N VAL A 39 -6.35 10.13 -26.08
CA VAL A 39 -5.68 11.41 -25.85
C VAL A 39 -4.64 11.68 -26.94
N GLU A 40 -3.84 10.69 -27.34
CA GLU A 40 -2.86 10.83 -28.42
C GLU A 40 -3.51 11.23 -29.76
N LEU A 41 -4.74 10.78 -30.02
CA LEU A 41 -5.48 11.15 -31.22
C LEU A 41 -6.09 12.57 -31.17
N VAL A 42 -6.46 13.04 -29.99
CA VAL A 42 -7.17 14.32 -29.80
C VAL A 42 -6.21 15.48 -29.53
N ASP A 43 -5.21 15.24 -28.69
CA ASP A 43 -4.26 16.26 -28.21
C ASP A 43 -2.89 15.63 -27.91
N PRO A 44 -2.10 15.30 -28.94
CA PRO A 44 -0.80 14.62 -28.79
C PRO A 44 0.27 15.49 -28.10
N GLN A 45 0.08 16.81 -28.01
CA GLN A 45 1.02 17.72 -27.34
C GLN A 45 0.55 18.12 -25.93
N GLY A 46 -0.63 17.69 -25.52
CA GLY A 46 -1.22 18.02 -24.23
C GLY A 46 -0.58 17.29 -23.05
N PRO A 47 -0.70 17.84 -21.83
CA PRO A 47 -0.23 17.18 -20.60
C PRO A 47 -1.05 15.93 -20.26
N TRP A 48 -2.24 15.78 -20.87
CA TRP A 48 -3.21 14.74 -20.51
C TRP A 48 -2.72 13.32 -20.73
N LEU A 49 -1.85 13.08 -21.72
CA LEU A 49 -1.33 11.73 -21.97
C LEU A 49 -0.57 11.22 -20.74
N VAL A 50 0.29 12.07 -20.19
CA VAL A 50 1.08 11.78 -19.00
C VAL A 50 0.17 11.61 -17.79
N LEU A 51 -0.81 12.50 -17.62
CA LEU A 51 -1.71 12.47 -16.47
C LEU A 51 -2.60 11.21 -16.48
N VAL A 52 -3.05 10.76 -17.65
CA VAL A 52 -3.78 9.49 -17.80
C VAL A 52 -2.88 8.31 -17.47
N PHE A 53 -1.63 8.30 -17.95
CA PHE A 53 -0.65 7.28 -17.59
C PHE A 53 -0.47 7.21 -16.06
N LEU A 54 -0.17 8.34 -15.43
CA LEU A 54 0.07 8.41 -13.99
C LEU A 54 -1.19 8.09 -13.17
N GLY A 55 -2.37 8.55 -13.60
CA GLY A 55 -3.64 8.22 -12.97
C GLY A 55 -3.96 6.73 -13.03
N SER A 56 -3.67 6.08 -14.16
CA SER A 56 -3.81 4.61 -14.30
C SER A 56 -2.83 3.85 -13.40
N ALA A 57 -1.59 4.34 -13.30
CA ALA A 57 -0.56 3.77 -12.44
C ALA A 57 -0.90 3.94 -10.95
N ILE A 58 -1.46 5.09 -10.54
CA ILE A 58 -1.96 5.33 -9.19
C ILE A 58 -3.10 4.35 -8.86
N ALA A 59 -4.09 4.22 -9.74
CA ALA A 59 -5.22 3.33 -9.53
C ALA A 59 -4.79 1.86 -9.43
N ALA A 60 -3.83 1.43 -10.26
CA ALA A 60 -3.21 0.11 -10.16
C ALA A 60 -2.38 -0.05 -8.88
N GLY A 61 -1.63 0.99 -8.51
CA GLY A 61 -0.77 1.06 -7.33
C GLY A 61 -1.54 0.95 -6.01
N GLU A 62 -2.79 1.42 -5.93
CA GLU A 62 -3.66 1.20 -4.76
C GLU A 62 -3.96 -0.29 -4.51
N MET A 63 -3.92 -1.13 -5.54
CA MET A 63 -4.14 -2.57 -5.43
C MET A 63 -2.86 -3.34 -5.04
N LEU A 64 -1.71 -2.68 -5.13
CA LEU A 64 -0.40 -3.20 -4.81
C LEU A 64 0.05 -2.59 -3.48
N ASN A 65 -0.12 -3.33 -2.39
CA ASN A 65 0.20 -2.85 -1.05
C ASN A 65 1.43 -3.58 -0.51
N LEU A 66 2.46 -2.83 -0.15
CA LEU A 66 3.58 -3.28 0.66
C LEU A 66 3.08 -3.55 2.08
N ARG A 67 3.28 -4.77 2.57
CA ARG A 67 2.86 -5.20 3.91
C ARG A 67 4.07 -5.53 4.77
N PRO A 68 4.83 -4.51 5.22
CA PRO A 68 5.91 -4.74 6.17
C PRO A 68 5.37 -5.31 7.49
N SER A 69 6.16 -6.17 8.14
CA SER A 69 5.79 -6.76 9.42
C SER A 69 5.62 -5.69 10.50
N GLY A 70 4.53 -5.78 11.26
CA GLY A 70 4.27 -4.88 12.39
C GLY A 70 3.79 -3.48 12.01
N ARG A 71 3.44 -3.24 10.74
CA ARG A 71 3.04 -1.91 10.25
C ARG A 71 1.86 -1.95 9.27
N VAL A 72 1.20 -0.80 9.15
CA VAL A 72 0.09 -0.56 8.21
C VAL A 72 0.59 -0.74 6.77
N ALA A 73 -0.28 -1.27 5.92
CA ALA A 73 0.04 -1.50 4.53
C ALA A 73 0.23 -0.17 3.76
N LEU A 74 1.30 -0.08 2.97
CA LEU A 74 1.62 1.09 2.14
C LEU A 74 1.35 0.75 0.67
N PRO A 75 0.38 1.40 0.02
CA PRO A 75 0.18 1.22 -1.40
C PRO A 75 1.32 1.83 -2.21
N LEU A 76 1.58 1.25 -3.37
CA LEU A 76 2.59 1.74 -4.31
C LEU A 76 2.19 3.10 -4.94
N SER A 77 0.93 3.51 -4.81
CA SER A 77 0.42 4.80 -5.31
C SER A 77 1.18 6.01 -4.75
N TYR A 78 1.69 5.93 -3.51
CA TYR A 78 2.51 6.97 -2.89
C TYR A 78 3.75 7.35 -3.74
N ALA A 79 4.42 6.35 -4.33
CA ALA A 79 5.55 6.64 -5.22
C ALA A 79 5.12 7.44 -6.47
N PHE A 80 3.93 7.15 -7.01
CA PHE A 80 3.37 7.86 -8.17
C PHE A 80 2.80 9.23 -7.81
N PHE A 81 2.38 9.46 -6.57
CA PHE A 81 1.94 10.77 -6.09
C PHE A 81 3.05 11.81 -6.25
N LEU A 82 4.30 11.46 -5.90
CA LEU A 82 5.46 12.34 -6.10
C LEU A 82 5.70 12.69 -7.58
N VAL A 83 5.43 11.74 -8.48
CA VAL A 83 5.55 11.98 -9.92
C VAL A 83 4.48 12.95 -10.39
N VAL A 84 3.21 12.73 -10.01
CA VAL A 84 2.09 13.61 -10.38
C VAL A 84 2.28 15.02 -9.83
N VAL A 85 2.66 15.15 -8.56
CA VAL A 85 2.89 16.44 -7.89
C VAL A 85 3.98 17.26 -8.60
N ARG A 86 5.00 16.60 -9.14
CA ARG A 86 6.07 17.25 -9.92
C ARG A 86 5.69 17.50 -11.37
N ALA A 87 4.92 16.61 -11.98
CA ALA A 87 4.62 16.62 -13.41
C ALA A 87 3.56 17.67 -13.79
N GLY A 88 2.57 17.90 -12.92
CA GLY A 88 1.38 18.68 -13.25
C GLY A 88 1.22 19.99 -12.47
N THR A 89 0.38 20.86 -13.03
CA THR A 89 -0.16 22.02 -12.29
C THR A 89 -1.10 21.56 -11.16
N PRO A 90 -1.40 22.38 -10.13
CA PRO A 90 -2.25 21.94 -9.02
C PRO A 90 -3.64 21.47 -9.49
N ALA A 91 -4.19 22.11 -10.52
CA ALA A 91 -5.45 21.71 -11.13
C ALA A 91 -5.37 20.33 -11.80
N GLU A 92 -4.34 20.09 -12.60
CA GLU A 92 -4.07 18.80 -13.25
C GLU A 92 -3.86 17.67 -12.23
N VAL A 93 -3.12 17.96 -11.17
CA VAL A 93 -2.90 17.03 -10.05
C VAL A 93 -4.24 16.65 -9.42
N ILE A 94 -5.08 17.63 -9.06
CA ILE A 94 -6.40 17.38 -8.47
C ILE A 94 -7.27 16.53 -9.40
N VAL A 95 -7.35 16.86 -10.68
CA VAL A 95 -8.16 16.09 -11.65
C VAL A 95 -7.67 14.65 -11.74
N THR A 96 -6.35 14.46 -11.88
CA THR A 96 -5.73 13.13 -11.98
C THR A 96 -6.03 12.28 -10.75
N ILE A 97 -5.91 12.86 -9.55
CA ILE A 97 -6.17 12.19 -8.29
C ILE A 97 -7.64 11.80 -8.17
N VAL A 98 -8.56 12.71 -8.47
CA VAL A 98 -10.00 12.46 -8.35
C VAL A 98 -10.41 11.29 -9.26
N VAL A 99 -9.92 11.26 -10.50
CA VAL A 99 -10.18 10.17 -11.44
C VAL A 99 -9.54 8.87 -10.95
N ALA A 100 -8.26 8.90 -10.57
CA ALA A 100 -7.53 7.70 -10.15
C ALA A 100 -8.09 7.08 -8.86
N LEU A 101 -8.35 7.90 -7.84
CA LEU A 101 -8.93 7.44 -6.58
C LEU A 101 -10.40 7.08 -6.72
N GLY A 102 -11.15 7.72 -7.62
CA GLY A 102 -12.51 7.31 -7.99
C GLY A 102 -12.52 5.90 -8.59
N LEU A 103 -11.60 5.62 -9.52
CA LEU A 103 -11.45 4.29 -10.08
C LEU A 103 -11.02 3.25 -9.02
N ALA A 104 -10.07 3.61 -8.15
CA ALA A 104 -9.66 2.76 -7.03
C ALA A 104 -10.81 2.51 -6.01
N PHE A 105 -11.66 3.50 -5.78
CA PHE A 105 -12.83 3.39 -4.90
C PHE A 105 -13.86 2.38 -5.45
N ILE A 106 -14.10 2.41 -6.76
CA ILE A 106 -15.01 1.47 -7.43
C ILE A 106 -14.46 0.04 -7.38
N LEU A 107 -13.16 -0.11 -7.64
CA LEU A 107 -12.48 -1.41 -7.69
C LEU A 107 -12.09 -1.96 -6.30
N SER A 108 -12.35 -1.21 -5.23
CA SER A 108 -11.90 -1.54 -3.88
C SER A 108 -12.41 -2.92 -3.42
N PRO A 109 -11.53 -3.77 -2.83
CA PRO A 109 -11.95 -5.03 -2.21
C PRO A 109 -12.92 -4.89 -1.05
N GLU A 110 -12.93 -3.73 -0.41
CA GLU A 110 -13.54 -3.57 0.90
C GLU A 110 -15.06 -3.67 0.79
N PRO A 111 -15.75 -4.51 1.59
CA PRO A 111 -17.20 -4.64 1.47
C PRO A 111 -17.95 -3.41 2.01
N THR A 112 -17.36 -2.72 2.98
CA THR A 112 -18.03 -1.63 3.70
C THR A 112 -17.76 -0.27 3.06
N LEU A 113 -18.82 0.46 2.69
CA LEU A 113 -18.72 1.82 2.12
C LEU A 113 -17.91 2.77 3.01
N TRP A 114 -18.17 2.74 4.32
CA TRP A 114 -17.43 3.56 5.30
C TRP A 114 -15.92 3.36 5.23
N ARG A 115 -15.47 2.10 5.09
CA ARG A 115 -14.04 1.79 5.03
C ARG A 115 -13.43 2.24 3.71
N ARG A 116 -14.18 2.11 2.59
CA ARG A 116 -13.75 2.65 1.29
C ARG A 116 -13.58 4.16 1.36
N THR A 117 -14.59 4.88 1.85
CA THR A 117 -14.54 6.35 1.94
C THR A 117 -13.43 6.80 2.88
N TYR A 118 -13.22 6.11 3.99
CA TYR A 118 -12.13 6.41 4.92
C TYR A 118 -10.75 6.24 4.26
N ILE A 119 -10.50 5.11 3.57
CA ILE A 119 -9.24 4.87 2.87
C ILE A 119 -9.01 5.96 1.81
N THR A 120 -10.02 6.24 0.99
CA THR A 120 -9.93 7.27 -0.05
C THR A 120 -9.68 8.66 0.55
N ALA A 121 -10.33 9.01 1.67
CA ALA A 121 -10.10 10.27 2.37
C ALA A 121 -8.67 10.38 2.90
N VAL A 122 -8.11 9.29 3.46
CA VAL A 122 -6.72 9.24 3.89
C VAL A 122 -5.77 9.44 2.69
N ARG A 123 -6.05 8.81 1.54
CA ARG A 123 -5.24 9.00 0.31
C ARG A 123 -5.30 10.43 -0.20
N LEU A 124 -6.49 11.02 -0.25
CA LEU A 124 -6.68 12.42 -0.62
C LEU A 124 -5.89 13.35 0.30
N ALA A 125 -5.98 13.15 1.62
CA ALA A 125 -5.23 13.96 2.58
C ALA A 125 -3.70 13.81 2.39
N ALA A 126 -3.23 12.58 2.15
CA ALA A 126 -1.81 12.32 1.97
C ALA A 126 -1.23 12.99 0.71
N ILE A 127 -1.89 12.88 -0.45
CA ILE A 127 -1.41 13.56 -1.66
C ILE A 127 -1.57 15.08 -1.60
N LEU A 128 -2.62 15.60 -0.94
CA LEU A 128 -2.75 17.04 -0.71
C LEU A 128 -1.61 17.56 0.19
N ALA A 129 -1.22 16.77 1.19
CA ALA A 129 -0.04 17.09 2.01
C ALA A 129 1.24 17.06 1.18
N ALA A 130 1.46 16.04 0.33
CA ALA A 130 2.61 16.01 -0.58
C ALA A 130 2.65 17.24 -1.49
N LEU A 131 1.52 17.58 -2.12
CA LEU A 131 1.41 18.73 -3.01
C LEU A 131 1.70 20.04 -2.27
N MET A 132 1.11 20.25 -1.09
CA MET A 132 1.32 21.44 -0.29
C MET A 132 2.77 21.57 0.17
N THR A 133 3.37 20.49 0.67
CA THR A 133 4.76 20.48 1.10
C THR A 133 5.71 20.72 -0.06
N TYR A 134 5.48 20.08 -1.21
CA TYR A 134 6.28 20.30 -2.40
C TYR A 134 6.26 21.77 -2.82
N ARG A 135 5.07 22.36 -2.93
CA ARG A 135 4.89 23.78 -3.31
C ARG A 135 5.51 24.72 -2.29
N LEU A 136 5.27 24.50 -1.00
CA LEU A 136 5.82 25.34 0.06
C LEU A 136 7.34 25.36 0.03
N VAL A 137 7.98 24.19 -0.14
CA VAL A 137 9.44 24.09 -0.24
C VAL A 137 9.95 24.74 -1.54
N LEU A 138 9.23 24.66 -2.65
CA LEU A 138 9.62 25.36 -3.88
C LEU A 138 9.51 26.88 -3.75
N ASP A 139 8.42 27.37 -3.17
CA ASP A 139 8.10 28.80 -3.12
C ASP A 139 8.88 29.54 -2.02
N HIS A 140 9.25 28.84 -0.93
CA HIS A 140 9.93 29.43 0.24
C HIS A 140 11.32 28.82 0.50
N GLY A 141 11.76 27.88 -0.35
CA GLY A 141 13.09 27.29 -0.25
C GLY A 141 14.14 28.33 -0.62
N GLY A 142 14.74 28.98 0.37
CA GLY A 142 15.82 29.97 0.17
C GLY A 142 17.16 29.36 -0.22
N LEU A 143 17.17 28.33 -1.06
CA LEU A 143 18.38 27.68 -1.56
C LEU A 143 18.71 28.22 -2.95
N ASP A 144 19.93 28.72 -3.12
CA ASP A 144 20.41 29.26 -4.39
C ASP A 144 20.51 28.19 -5.49
N ASP A 145 20.77 26.93 -5.11
CA ASP A 145 20.81 25.80 -6.03
C ASP A 145 19.45 25.10 -6.14
N GLN A 146 18.77 25.36 -7.26
CA GLN A 146 17.47 24.78 -7.60
C GLN A 146 17.48 23.25 -7.59
N ARG A 147 18.62 22.59 -7.85
CA ARG A 147 18.72 21.13 -7.86
C ARG A 147 18.49 20.55 -6.47
N TRP A 148 19.17 21.08 -5.46
CA TRP A 148 19.00 20.65 -4.07
C TRP A 148 17.63 20.99 -3.53
N LEU A 149 17.11 22.17 -3.89
CA LEU A 149 15.79 22.61 -3.52
C LEU A 149 14.70 21.63 -3.98
N VAL A 150 14.78 21.19 -5.24
CA VAL A 150 13.84 20.22 -5.81
C VAL A 150 13.98 18.83 -5.17
N LEU A 151 15.21 18.38 -4.91
CA LEU A 151 15.45 17.11 -4.22
C LEU A 151 14.85 17.10 -2.81
N LEU A 152 15.09 18.16 -2.05
CA LEU A 152 14.53 18.33 -0.71
C LEU A 152 13.01 18.43 -0.76
N ALA A 153 12.44 19.18 -1.71
CA ALA A 153 11.00 19.29 -1.89
C ALA A 153 10.34 17.92 -2.09
N LEU A 154 10.94 17.05 -2.91
CA LEU A 154 10.42 15.69 -3.13
C LEU A 154 10.55 14.80 -1.89
N VAL A 155 11.69 14.85 -1.19
CA VAL A 155 11.89 14.07 0.04
C VAL A 155 10.92 14.50 1.13
N PHE A 156 10.74 15.82 1.33
CA PHE A 156 9.79 16.35 2.29
C PHE A 156 8.34 16.05 1.89
N ALA A 157 7.98 16.13 0.61
CA ALA A 157 6.66 15.75 0.12
C ALA A 157 6.37 14.26 0.39
N GLY A 158 7.33 13.37 0.11
CA GLY A 158 7.21 11.94 0.38
C GLY A 158 7.12 11.62 1.88
N ALA A 159 7.87 12.34 2.71
CA ALA A 159 7.73 12.23 4.16
C ALA A 159 6.36 12.71 4.64
N ALA A 160 5.85 13.83 4.09
CA ALA A 160 4.58 14.43 4.47
C ALA A 160 3.39 13.50 4.17
N GLU A 161 3.32 12.89 2.98
CA GLU A 161 2.22 11.96 2.65
C GLU A 161 2.18 10.75 3.59
N ILE A 162 3.34 10.17 3.93
CA ILE A 162 3.43 9.00 4.82
C ILE A 162 3.07 9.40 6.25
N LEU A 163 3.60 10.53 6.75
CA LEU A 163 3.30 11.01 8.09
C LEU A 163 1.82 11.35 8.28
N VAL A 164 1.19 11.99 7.28
CA VAL A 164 -0.24 12.29 7.32
C VAL A 164 -1.07 11.00 7.25
N SER A 165 -0.71 10.06 6.37
CA SER A 165 -1.38 8.77 6.29
C SER A 165 -1.30 8.00 7.61
N ASP A 166 -0.10 7.83 8.17
CA ASP A 166 0.12 7.12 9.43
C ASP A 166 -0.57 7.85 10.60
N GLY A 167 -0.51 9.18 10.62
CA GLY A 167 -1.14 10.01 11.64
C GLY A 167 -2.67 9.87 11.65
N LEU A 168 -3.32 9.96 10.48
CA LEU A 168 -4.77 9.78 10.37
C LEU A 168 -5.20 8.36 10.80
N ILE A 169 -4.44 7.35 10.40
CA ILE A 169 -4.72 5.97 10.78
C ILE A 169 -4.54 5.76 12.29
N ALA A 170 -3.47 6.29 12.88
CA ALA A 170 -3.24 6.22 14.33
C ALA A 170 -4.33 6.94 15.13
N LEU A 171 -4.76 8.12 14.68
CA LEU A 171 -5.85 8.89 15.28
C LEU A 171 -7.17 8.11 15.22
N SER A 172 -7.48 7.50 14.07
CA SER A 172 -8.70 6.69 13.90
C SER A 172 -8.72 5.45 14.79
N ALA A 173 -7.56 4.80 14.98
CA ALA A 173 -7.44 3.58 15.76
C ALA A 173 -7.41 3.83 17.28
N ARG A 174 -7.35 5.10 17.72
CA ARG A 174 -7.11 5.51 19.12
C ARG A 174 -5.93 4.76 19.78
N LYS A 175 -4.99 4.29 18.96
CA LYS A 175 -3.80 3.54 19.37
C LYS A 175 -2.61 4.12 18.65
N ALA A 176 -1.77 4.81 19.41
CA ALA A 176 -0.49 5.32 18.96
C ALA A 176 0.54 4.18 18.92
N ASN A 177 0.32 3.19 18.05
CA ASN A 177 1.34 2.16 17.79
C ASN A 177 2.32 2.70 16.76
N PHE A 178 3.21 3.59 17.20
CA PHE A 178 4.38 4.02 16.43
C PHE A 178 5.42 2.90 16.44
N ALA A 179 5.12 1.79 15.77
CA ALA A 179 6.11 0.76 15.56
C ALA A 179 7.25 1.35 14.71
N THR A 180 8.45 1.40 15.27
CA THR A 180 9.69 1.77 14.54
C THR A 180 10.11 0.72 13.52
N HIS A 181 9.50 -0.48 13.58
CA HIS A 181 9.77 -1.59 12.68
C HIS A 181 9.06 -1.39 11.33
N GLY A 182 9.75 -1.68 10.23
CA GLY A 182 9.18 -1.60 8.87
C GLY A 182 9.24 -0.21 8.20
N ARG A 183 10.02 0.74 8.72
CA ARG A 183 10.25 2.07 8.09
C ARG A 183 11.17 2.03 6.86
N THR A 184 11.87 0.92 6.64
CA THR A 184 12.66 0.72 5.41
C THR A 184 11.77 0.74 4.17
N ALA A 185 10.50 0.33 4.28
CA ALA A 185 9.52 0.45 3.22
C ALA A 185 9.17 1.93 2.90
N ASP A 186 9.17 2.83 3.90
CA ASP A 186 8.99 4.26 3.64
C ASP A 186 10.13 4.82 2.83
N LEU A 187 11.36 4.52 3.26
CA LEU A 187 12.54 4.96 2.57
C LEU A 187 12.55 4.44 1.13
N ALA A 188 12.16 3.18 0.90
CA ALA A 188 12.02 2.63 -0.44
C ALA A 188 10.99 3.40 -1.29
N ILE A 189 9.81 3.73 -0.75
CA ILE A 189 8.78 4.49 -1.46
C ILE A 189 9.24 5.93 -1.75
N ILE A 190 9.75 6.64 -0.74
CA ILE A 190 10.19 8.03 -0.88
C ILE A 190 11.34 8.12 -1.88
N THR A 191 12.36 7.27 -1.74
CA THR A 191 13.52 7.31 -2.64
C THR A 191 13.14 6.91 -4.06
N THR A 192 12.35 5.85 -4.23
CA THR A 192 11.93 5.41 -5.56
C THR A 192 10.98 6.42 -6.21
N GLY A 193 10.01 6.95 -5.49
CA GLY A 193 9.10 7.98 -6.01
C GLY A 193 9.82 9.29 -6.35
N ALA A 194 10.80 9.71 -5.55
CA ALA A 194 11.65 10.85 -5.90
C ALA A 194 12.46 10.58 -7.17
N LEU A 195 13.08 9.40 -7.30
CA LEU A 195 13.81 8.99 -8.51
C LEU A 195 12.90 8.93 -9.73
N MET A 196 11.68 8.40 -9.60
CA MET A 196 10.67 8.40 -10.67
C MET A 196 10.35 9.83 -11.12
N ALA A 197 10.10 10.72 -10.16
CA ALA A 197 9.73 12.11 -10.42
C ALA A 197 10.87 12.88 -11.10
N ILE A 198 12.10 12.73 -10.59
CA ILE A 198 13.30 13.34 -11.17
C ILE A 198 13.57 12.78 -12.57
N SER A 199 13.45 11.47 -12.77
CA SER A 199 13.71 10.86 -14.06
C SER A 199 12.68 11.25 -15.11
N TYR A 200 11.44 11.56 -14.69
CA TYR A 200 10.39 12.04 -15.57
C TYR A 200 10.71 13.41 -16.19
N ASN A 201 10.97 14.43 -15.37
CA ASN A 201 11.17 15.82 -15.82
C ASN A 201 12.63 16.27 -15.91
N GLY A 202 13.59 15.46 -15.45
CA GLY A 202 14.96 15.91 -15.20
C GLY A 202 15.03 16.81 -13.97
N ILE A 203 16.20 16.93 -13.33
CA ILE A 203 16.35 17.75 -12.10
C ILE A 203 16.01 19.22 -12.38
N GLU A 204 16.45 19.73 -13.53
CA GLU A 204 16.28 21.12 -13.97
C GLU A 204 14.94 21.39 -14.66
N GLY A 205 14.05 20.39 -14.73
CA GLY A 205 12.73 20.51 -15.37
C GLY A 205 12.74 20.39 -16.89
N HIS A 206 13.91 20.15 -17.48
CA HIS A 206 14.11 19.87 -18.90
C HIS A 206 15.16 18.75 -19.02
N ALA A 207 15.07 17.91 -20.05
CA ALA A 207 15.92 16.72 -20.29
C ALA A 207 15.68 15.49 -19.38
N GLY A 208 14.45 15.27 -18.93
CA GLY A 208 14.04 13.98 -18.36
C GLY A 208 13.84 12.89 -19.41
N MET A 209 13.70 11.64 -18.95
CA MET A 209 13.36 10.47 -19.79
C MET A 209 11.84 10.40 -20.11
N GLY A 210 11.04 11.37 -19.67
CA GLY A 210 9.59 11.33 -19.79
C GLY A 210 9.00 10.10 -19.10
N LEU A 211 8.03 9.46 -19.73
CA LEU A 211 7.33 8.29 -19.18
C LEU A 211 8.24 7.08 -18.90
N TRP A 212 9.40 6.99 -19.56
CA TRP A 212 10.37 5.93 -19.29
C TRP A 212 10.95 6.00 -17.88
N GLY A 213 11.04 7.19 -17.28
CA GLY A 213 11.51 7.36 -15.91
C GLY A 213 10.66 6.57 -14.90
N PRO A 214 9.36 6.90 -14.76
CA PRO A 214 8.45 6.16 -13.90
C PRO A 214 8.36 4.66 -14.22
N VAL A 215 8.38 4.27 -15.50
CA VAL A 215 8.34 2.86 -15.91
C VAL A 215 9.57 2.10 -15.42
N LEU A 216 10.78 2.64 -15.62
CA LEU A 216 12.02 1.98 -15.25
C LEU A 216 12.14 1.80 -13.73
N PHE A 217 11.80 2.85 -12.96
CA PHE A 217 11.85 2.82 -11.50
C PHE A 217 10.66 2.08 -10.87
N ALA A 218 9.59 1.80 -11.62
CA ALA A 218 8.52 0.92 -11.15
C ALA A 218 9.00 -0.54 -11.02
N ILE A 219 9.98 -0.97 -11.83
CA ILE A 219 10.52 -2.33 -11.80
C ILE A 219 11.09 -2.70 -10.41
N PRO A 220 12.06 -1.95 -9.83
CA PRO A 220 12.57 -2.27 -8.50
C PRO A 220 11.49 -2.14 -7.42
N LEU A 221 10.52 -1.23 -7.57
CA LEU A 221 9.39 -1.09 -6.63
C LEU A 221 8.47 -2.32 -6.65
N LEU A 222 8.17 -2.84 -7.84
CA LEU A 222 7.41 -4.07 -8.03
C LEU A 222 8.18 -5.29 -7.53
N ALA A 223 9.49 -5.34 -7.72
CA ALA A 223 10.35 -6.38 -7.16
C ALA A 223 10.33 -6.36 -5.62
N ALA A 224 10.41 -5.17 -5.01
CA ALA A 224 10.26 -5.01 -3.57
C ALA A 224 8.88 -5.49 -3.10
N TRP A 225 7.81 -5.08 -3.78
CA TRP A 225 6.46 -5.56 -3.49
C TRP A 225 6.34 -7.07 -3.55
N PHE A 226 6.86 -7.70 -4.61
CA PHE A 226 6.86 -9.14 -4.75
C PHE A 226 7.63 -9.83 -3.62
N ALA A 227 8.80 -9.32 -3.24
CA ALA A 227 9.58 -9.85 -2.12
C ALA A 227 8.78 -9.79 -0.80
N PHE A 228 8.09 -8.69 -0.50
CA PHE A 228 7.25 -8.61 0.70
C PHE A 228 6.06 -9.57 0.66
N GLU A 229 5.37 -9.72 -0.47
CA GLU A 229 4.30 -10.71 -0.62
C GLU A 229 4.82 -12.14 -0.41
N GLN A 230 6.01 -12.44 -0.94
CA GLN A 230 6.65 -13.74 -0.75
C GLN A 230 6.97 -14.00 0.73
N VAL A 231 7.50 -13.00 1.45
CA VAL A 231 7.76 -13.11 2.90
C VAL A 231 6.46 -13.35 3.67
N VAL A 232 5.37 -12.65 3.32
CA VAL A 232 4.05 -12.87 3.94
C VAL A 232 3.53 -14.28 3.66
N ALA A 233 3.70 -14.78 2.44
CA ALA A 233 3.30 -16.14 2.07
C ALA A 233 4.09 -17.19 2.86
N ILE A 234 5.41 -17.05 2.97
CA ILE A 234 6.28 -17.95 3.73
C ILE A 234 5.88 -17.97 5.21
N ARG A 235 5.65 -16.79 5.82
CA ARG A 235 5.22 -16.69 7.22
C ARG A 235 3.90 -17.41 7.46
N ARG A 236 2.92 -17.25 6.57
CA ARG A 236 1.64 -17.98 6.68
C ARG A 236 1.82 -19.49 6.65
N THR A 237 2.63 -20.02 5.74
CA THR A 237 2.89 -21.46 5.65
C THR A 237 3.65 -21.97 6.88
N HIS A 238 4.58 -21.18 7.40
CA HIS A 238 5.29 -21.48 8.63
C HIS A 238 4.33 -21.56 9.83
N ASP A 239 3.45 -20.56 10.00
CA ASP A 239 2.47 -20.52 11.08
C ASP A 239 1.45 -21.68 10.98
N GLN A 240 1.03 -22.02 9.76
CA GLN A 240 0.19 -23.20 9.49
C GLN A 240 0.89 -24.51 9.86
N THR A 241 2.19 -24.64 9.56
CA THR A 241 2.99 -25.81 9.92
C THR A 241 3.11 -25.95 11.44
N ILE A 242 3.42 -24.86 12.16
CA ILE A 242 3.47 -24.87 13.63
C ILE A 242 2.12 -25.27 14.20
N ALA A 243 1.03 -24.68 13.73
CA ALA A 243 -0.31 -25.01 14.18
C ALA A 243 -0.64 -26.50 13.92
N ALA A 244 -0.32 -27.03 12.75
CA ALA A 244 -0.55 -28.43 12.42
C ALA A 244 0.27 -29.39 13.30
N LEU A 245 1.55 -29.09 13.55
CA LEU A 245 2.41 -29.91 14.41
C LEU A 245 1.99 -29.84 15.88
N SER A 246 1.51 -28.69 16.35
CA SER A 246 1.00 -28.51 17.72
C SER A 246 -0.19 -29.43 18.06
N LEU A 247 -0.92 -29.90 17.04
CA LEU A 247 -2.05 -30.81 17.20
C LEU A 247 -1.64 -32.28 17.33
N VAL A 248 -0.39 -32.63 17.01
CA VAL A 248 0.07 -34.03 17.02
C VAL A 248 -0.10 -34.71 18.39
N PRO A 249 0.27 -34.09 19.53
CA PRO A 249 0.05 -34.68 20.84
C PRO A 249 -1.44 -34.88 21.20
N GLU A 250 -2.31 -34.01 20.70
CA GLU A 250 -3.77 -34.11 20.88
C GLU A 250 -4.33 -35.29 20.06
N LEU A 251 -3.89 -35.42 18.80
CA LEU A 251 -4.27 -36.54 17.93
C LEU A 251 -3.75 -37.89 18.45
N ALA A 252 -2.60 -37.89 19.13
CA ALA A 252 -2.04 -39.06 19.80
C ALA A 252 -2.73 -39.39 21.14
N GLY A 253 -3.64 -38.54 21.64
CA GLY A 253 -4.31 -38.73 22.92
C GLY A 253 -3.41 -38.51 24.15
N ILE A 254 -2.24 -37.89 23.98
CA ILE A 254 -1.28 -37.61 25.06
C ILE A 254 -1.75 -36.43 25.90
N VAL A 255 -2.45 -35.47 25.29
CA VAL A 255 -2.99 -34.26 25.94
C VAL A 255 -4.44 -34.00 25.53
N HIS A 256 -5.14 -33.17 26.31
CA HIS A 256 -6.52 -32.77 25.99
C HIS A 256 -6.60 -31.83 24.79
N ALA A 257 -7.70 -31.89 24.05
CA ALA A 257 -7.95 -31.03 22.91
C ALA A 257 -7.83 -29.52 23.25
N GLY A 258 -7.20 -28.77 22.34
CA GLY A 258 -6.92 -27.35 22.46
C GLY A 258 -5.92 -26.97 23.57
N HIS A 259 -5.12 -27.92 24.07
CA HIS A 259 -4.14 -27.64 25.12
C HIS A 259 -3.09 -26.64 24.65
N ALA A 260 -2.47 -26.88 23.49
CA ALA A 260 -1.42 -26.00 22.95
C ALA A 260 -1.94 -24.57 22.72
N THR A 261 -3.16 -24.43 22.18
CA THR A 261 -3.78 -23.11 21.95
C THR A 261 -4.06 -22.36 23.26
N ARG A 262 -4.49 -23.05 24.32
CA ARG A 262 -4.68 -22.43 25.65
C ARG A 262 -3.37 -21.96 26.26
N VAL A 263 -2.33 -22.79 26.19
CA VAL A 263 -0.99 -22.45 26.69
C VAL A 263 -0.44 -21.25 25.94
N ALA A 264 -0.47 -21.26 24.60
CA ALA A 264 -0.03 -20.14 23.78
C ALA A 264 -0.80 -18.84 24.08
N GLY A 265 -2.12 -18.93 24.28
CA GLY A 265 -2.95 -17.78 24.66
C GLY A 265 -2.63 -17.22 26.05
N LEU A 266 -2.34 -18.08 27.04
CA LEU A 266 -1.92 -17.65 28.39
C LEU A 266 -0.53 -16.99 28.34
N SER A 267 0.42 -17.61 27.64
CA SER A 267 1.77 -17.09 27.46
C SER A 267 1.77 -15.71 26.80
N GLN A 268 0.93 -15.49 25.77
CA GLN A 268 0.78 -14.17 25.15
C GLN A 268 0.26 -13.11 26.13
N ARG A 269 -0.75 -13.44 26.95
CA ARG A 269 -1.29 -12.49 27.94
C ARG A 269 -0.23 -12.11 28.96
N LEU A 270 0.46 -13.09 29.53
CA LEU A 270 1.57 -12.86 30.45
C LEU A 270 2.68 -12.03 29.79
N GLY A 271 3.07 -12.37 28.56
CA GLY A 271 4.05 -11.60 27.81
C GLY A 271 3.62 -10.15 27.59
N SER A 272 2.33 -9.91 27.33
CA SER A 272 1.80 -8.56 27.10
C SER A 272 1.77 -7.74 28.39
N GLU A 273 1.46 -8.38 29.53
CA GLU A 273 1.52 -7.76 30.86
C GLU A 273 2.96 -7.43 31.27
N LEU A 274 3.93 -8.25 30.85
CA LEU A 274 5.36 -8.01 31.04
C LEU A 274 5.96 -6.99 30.06
N GLY A 275 5.14 -6.41 29.17
CA GLY A 275 5.58 -5.38 28.23
C GLY A 275 6.39 -5.88 27.04
N LEU A 276 6.29 -7.17 26.70
CA LEU A 276 6.93 -7.69 25.48
C LEU A 276 6.38 -7.02 24.22
N GLY A 277 7.27 -6.72 23.27
CA GLY A 277 6.90 -6.16 21.97
C GLY A 277 6.18 -7.15 21.06
N GLY A 278 5.54 -6.67 19.98
CA GLY A 278 4.74 -7.52 19.08
C GLY A 278 5.49 -8.71 18.46
N ASP A 279 6.76 -8.51 18.07
CA ASP A 279 7.59 -9.60 17.53
C ASP A 279 7.95 -10.63 18.61
N GLN A 280 8.23 -10.18 19.84
CA GLN A 280 8.50 -11.05 20.99
C GLN A 280 7.25 -11.84 21.40
N LEU A 281 6.07 -11.22 21.37
CA LEU A 281 4.79 -11.88 21.63
C LEU A 281 4.46 -12.94 20.57
N SER A 282 4.78 -12.65 19.31
CA SER A 282 4.59 -13.61 18.21
C SER A 282 5.54 -14.80 18.36
N ALA A 283 6.81 -14.54 18.69
CA ALA A 283 7.79 -15.59 18.97
C ALA A 283 7.41 -16.45 20.19
N LEU A 284 6.95 -15.82 21.28
CA LEU A 284 6.48 -16.51 22.48
C LEU A 284 5.26 -17.40 22.19
N GLN A 285 4.33 -16.92 21.35
CA GLN A 285 3.19 -17.71 20.92
C GLN A 285 3.62 -18.94 20.13
N SER A 286 4.48 -18.76 19.12
CA SER A 286 4.99 -19.86 18.30
C SER A 286 5.78 -20.87 19.14
N ALA A 287 6.55 -20.41 20.12
CA ALA A 287 7.28 -21.27 21.04
C ALA A 287 6.33 -22.06 21.98
N ALA A 288 5.25 -21.43 22.45
CA ALA A 288 4.28 -22.07 23.34
C ALA A 288 3.32 -23.04 22.61
N LEU A 289 3.30 -23.04 21.27
CA LEU A 289 2.58 -24.02 20.46
C LEU A 289 3.38 -25.31 20.22
N LEU A 290 4.70 -25.27 20.38
CA LEU A 290 5.60 -26.41 20.21
C LEU A 290 5.90 -27.08 21.56
#